data_AF-A0A7K2SAT1-F1
#
_entry.id   AF-A0A7K2SAT1-F1
#
_cell.length_a   1.000
_cell.length_b   1.000
_cell.length_c   1.000
_cell.angle_alpha   90.00
_cell.angle_beta   90.00
_cell.angle_gamma   90.00
#
_symmetry.space_group_name_H-M   'P 1'
#
loop_
_entity.id
_entity.type
_entity.pdbx_description
1 polymer ?
#
loop_
_entity_poly.entity_id
_entity_poly.type
_entity_poly.pdbx_seq_one_letter_code
_entity_poly.pdbx_strand_id
1 'polypeptide(L)'
;MPGAPPTVGPPDGARRLRSRKSQVRNGRGSGTLGRMIVMQPVLETRAPDGFSLWPVAEGASSRFTALSGNLGPAEIGTVLMLIAGCNDIDPDPGAGDDRPPRPADPLASFLHGLLTSEDPFVSGGLRVVDGATGVTLLPGCCHGLEDWRGMYAVLDGAVSPFLGHDPDPVVERSGESVRLVVDFEQSDSPVIELPAAELRRLLDGVGRDLSAFLVLAAEWVRLHLPDHAEPVIEALARVLDVPANGGTRQAS
;
A
#
# COMPACT_ATOMS: atom_id res chain seq x y z
N MET A 1 80.87 -30.49 -43.64
CA MET A 1 81.68 -31.73 -43.75
C MET A 1 82.79 -31.63 -42.74
N PRO A 2 83.02 -32.64 -41.88
CA PRO A 2 82.21 -33.85 -41.63
C PRO A 2 80.85 -33.51 -40.97
N GLY A 3 79.97 -34.44 -40.55
CA GLY A 3 79.86 -35.89 -40.78
C GLY A 3 78.84 -36.55 -39.81
N ALA A 4 77.87 -37.30 -40.34
CA ALA A 4 76.83 -38.05 -39.59
C ALA A 4 77.23 -39.55 -39.46
N PRO A 5 76.40 -40.57 -39.05
CA PRO A 5 74.93 -40.67 -38.79
C PRO A 5 74.62 -41.52 -37.51
N PRO A 6 73.56 -42.38 -37.38
CA PRO A 6 72.11 -42.36 -37.75
C PRO A 6 71.24 -42.14 -36.46
N THR A 7 70.02 -42.61 -36.13
CA THR A 7 68.85 -43.42 -36.65
C THR A 7 67.57 -42.78 -36.04
N VAL A 8 66.34 -42.74 -36.59
CA VAL A 8 65.35 -43.74 -37.10
C VAL A 8 64.60 -44.56 -36.02
N GLY A 9 63.28 -44.33 -35.89
CA GLY A 9 62.32 -45.13 -35.10
C GLY A 9 60.93 -44.45 -34.87
N PRO A 10 59.84 -44.87 -35.57
CA PRO A 10 58.46 -44.34 -35.42
C PRO A 10 57.46 -45.46 -34.95
N PRO A 11 56.11 -45.31 -34.96
CA PRO A 11 55.22 -44.16 -35.20
C PRO A 11 54.12 -43.96 -34.10
N ASP A 12 53.21 -42.99 -34.35
CA ASP A 12 51.79 -42.88 -33.92
C ASP A 12 51.32 -42.98 -32.46
N GLY A 13 50.32 -42.15 -32.12
CA GLY A 13 49.74 -42.11 -30.76
C GLY A 13 48.66 -41.04 -30.50
N ALA A 14 47.84 -40.69 -31.49
CA ALA A 14 46.87 -39.59 -31.35
C ALA A 14 45.71 -39.93 -30.38
N ARG A 15 45.71 -39.36 -29.15
CA ARG A 15 44.54 -39.41 -28.26
C ARG A 15 44.30 -38.11 -27.48
N ARG A 16 43.34 -37.31 -27.94
CA ARG A 16 42.78 -36.16 -27.19
C ARG A 16 42.13 -36.65 -25.89
N LEU A 17 42.44 -36.04 -24.74
CA LEU A 17 41.55 -36.08 -23.57
C LEU A 17 41.78 -34.92 -22.57
N ARG A 18 40.87 -33.94 -22.64
CA ARG A 18 40.40 -33.04 -21.56
C ARG A 18 41.45 -32.29 -20.72
N SER A 19 41.61 -31.00 -21.02
CA SER A 19 42.16 -30.01 -20.08
C SER A 19 41.33 -29.96 -18.79
N ARG A 20 41.99 -30.03 -17.63
CA ARG A 20 41.44 -29.64 -16.33
C ARG A 20 42.02 -28.28 -15.93
N LYS A 21 41.30 -27.18 -16.18
CA LYS A 21 41.56 -25.92 -15.48
C LYS A 21 40.80 -25.92 -14.16
N SER A 22 41.48 -25.64 -13.05
CA SER A 22 40.88 -25.54 -11.72
C SER A 22 39.99 -24.30 -11.63
N GLN A 23 38.75 -24.50 -11.19
CA GLN A 23 37.78 -23.42 -11.03
C GLN A 23 37.93 -22.81 -9.62
N VAL A 24 38.79 -21.79 -9.49
CA VAL A 24 38.91 -21.02 -8.24
C VAL A 24 37.66 -20.16 -8.06
N ARG A 25 36.66 -20.72 -7.37
CA ARG A 25 35.55 -19.95 -6.82
C ARG A 25 36.08 -19.10 -5.66
N ASN A 26 36.02 -17.78 -5.81
CA ASN A 26 36.07 -16.85 -4.68
C ASN A 26 34.90 -15.87 -4.80
N GLY A 27 33.69 -16.39 -4.58
CA GLY A 27 32.51 -15.56 -4.47
C GLY A 27 32.54 -14.80 -3.14
N ARG A 28 32.98 -13.54 -3.15
CA ARG A 28 32.58 -12.59 -2.11
C ARG A 28 31.12 -12.23 -2.38
N GLY A 29 30.21 -12.91 -1.70
CA GLY A 29 28.83 -12.44 -1.61
C GLY A 29 28.86 -11.06 -0.96
N SER A 30 28.59 -10.02 -1.74
CA SER A 30 28.21 -8.73 -1.17
C SER A 30 26.91 -8.99 -0.42
N GLY A 31 26.94 -8.89 0.90
CA GLY A 31 25.73 -9.03 1.71
C GLY A 31 24.84 -7.83 1.41
N THR A 32 23.84 -8.02 0.56
CA THR A 32 22.82 -7.01 0.30
C THR A 32 22.15 -6.69 1.63
N LEU A 33 22.42 -5.51 2.17
CA LEU A 33 21.48 -4.86 3.08
C LEU A 33 20.18 -4.77 2.29
N GLY A 34 19.18 -5.60 2.66
CA GLY A 34 17.98 -5.79 1.85
C GLY A 34 17.34 -4.44 1.56
N ARG A 35 16.98 -4.18 0.28
CA ARG A 35 16.27 -2.95 -0.09
C ARG A 35 15.02 -2.86 0.76
N MET A 36 15.00 -1.89 1.66
CA MET A 36 13.89 -1.71 2.59
C MET A 36 12.81 -0.89 1.88
N ILE A 37 11.98 -1.57 1.10
CA ILE A 37 10.75 -1.00 0.57
C ILE A 37 9.70 -1.08 1.69
N VAL A 38 9.14 0.06 2.05
CA VAL A 38 8.07 0.19 3.04
C VAL A 38 6.81 0.63 2.31
N MET A 39 5.72 -0.11 2.50
CA MET A 39 4.39 0.23 2.00
C MET A 39 3.49 0.50 3.20
N GLN A 40 2.69 1.57 3.15
CA GLN A 40 1.78 1.95 4.23
C GLN A 40 0.42 2.38 3.67
N PRO A 41 -0.70 1.98 4.30
CA PRO A 41 -1.97 2.67 4.10
C PRO A 41 -1.84 4.10 4.62
N VAL A 42 -2.20 5.09 3.82
CA VAL A 42 -2.21 6.50 4.23
C VAL A 42 -3.56 7.16 3.96
N LEU A 43 -3.90 8.11 4.83
CA LEU A 43 -5.07 8.96 4.76
C LEU A 43 -4.61 10.41 4.52
N GLU A 44 -5.25 11.13 3.59
CA GLU A 44 -4.91 12.53 3.33
C GLU A 44 -5.34 13.42 4.49
N THR A 45 -4.36 14.01 5.16
CA THR A 45 -4.53 14.77 6.39
C THR A 45 -4.60 16.26 6.09
N ARG A 46 -5.69 16.89 6.52
CA ARG A 46 -5.93 18.33 6.43
C ARG A 46 -6.12 18.89 7.85
N ALA A 47 -5.87 20.18 8.06
CA ALA A 47 -5.98 20.79 9.38
C ALA A 47 -7.44 20.80 9.89
N PRO A 48 -7.71 20.46 11.16
CA PRO A 48 -9.05 20.45 11.73
C PRO A 48 -9.53 21.86 12.09
N ASP A 49 -9.82 22.69 11.09
CA ASP A 49 -10.30 24.06 11.30
C ASP A 49 -11.73 24.06 11.88
N GLY A 50 -11.86 24.43 13.16
CA GLY A 50 -13.14 24.65 13.84
C GLY A 50 -13.88 23.38 14.33
N PHE A 51 -13.29 22.19 14.17
CA PHE A 51 -13.91 20.94 14.64
C PHE A 51 -14.00 20.86 16.17
N SER A 52 -15.12 20.37 16.69
CA SER A 52 -15.41 20.39 18.14
C SER A 52 -16.27 19.23 18.68
N LEU A 53 -16.61 18.22 17.87
CA LEU A 53 -17.42 17.08 18.35
C LEU A 53 -16.64 16.12 19.26
N TRP A 54 -15.32 16.01 19.06
CA TRP A 54 -14.43 15.19 19.88
C TRP A 54 -12.96 15.67 19.79
N PRO A 55 -12.06 15.23 20.69
CA PRO A 55 -10.65 15.61 20.64
C PRO A 55 -9.94 15.11 19.37
N VAL A 56 -9.20 16.01 18.72
CA VAL A 56 -8.40 15.77 17.52
C VAL A 56 -6.97 16.29 17.73
N ALA A 57 -6.00 15.77 16.99
CA ALA A 57 -4.62 16.22 17.06
C ALA A 57 -4.44 17.64 16.49
N GLU A 58 -3.79 18.51 17.25
CA GLU A 58 -3.45 19.87 16.81
C GLU A 58 -2.32 19.86 15.75
N GLY A 59 -2.57 20.49 14.60
CA GLY A 59 -1.54 20.78 13.60
C GLY A 59 -1.03 19.57 12.80
N ALA A 60 -1.70 19.24 11.69
CA ALA A 60 -1.21 18.25 10.74
C ALA A 60 0.10 18.71 10.06
N SER A 61 1.24 18.17 10.50
CA SER A 61 2.58 18.47 9.96
C SER A 61 2.94 17.71 8.67
N SER A 62 2.07 16.80 8.24
CA SER A 62 2.20 15.95 7.05
C SER A 62 0.88 15.95 6.27
N ARG A 63 0.96 15.95 4.93
CA ARG A 63 -0.20 15.71 4.04
C ARG A 63 -0.78 14.30 4.21
N PHE A 64 -0.01 13.35 4.76
CA PHE A 64 -0.41 11.95 4.84
C PHE A 64 -0.06 11.31 6.20
N THR A 65 -1.10 10.84 6.90
CA THR A 65 -1.02 10.06 8.14
C THR A 65 -1.08 8.57 7.78
N ALA A 66 -0.15 7.76 8.27
CA ALA A 66 -0.15 6.32 8.03
C ALA A 66 -1.01 5.60 9.06
N LEU A 67 -2.00 4.83 8.62
CA LEU A 67 -2.88 4.07 9.52
C LEU A 67 -2.14 2.81 10.01
N SER A 68 -2.10 2.58 11.32
CA SER A 68 -1.41 1.44 11.93
C SER A 68 -1.86 1.20 13.37
N GLY A 69 -1.38 0.12 13.98
CA GLY A 69 -1.56 -0.15 15.42
C GLY A 69 -0.73 0.74 16.37
N ASN A 70 -0.28 1.91 15.92
CA ASN A 70 0.62 2.80 16.69
C ASN A 70 0.07 4.24 16.90
N LEU A 71 -1.15 4.56 16.47
CA LEU A 71 -1.72 5.91 16.60
C LEU A 71 -2.13 6.22 18.05
N GLY A 72 -1.87 7.45 18.49
CA GLY A 72 -2.36 7.99 19.75
C GLY A 72 -3.85 8.42 19.69
N PRO A 73 -4.54 8.56 20.84
CA PRO A 73 -5.97 8.84 20.87
C PRO A 73 -6.41 10.10 20.11
N ALA A 74 -5.59 11.16 20.08
CA ALA A 74 -5.91 12.38 19.32
C ALA A 74 -5.76 12.17 17.80
N GLU A 75 -4.83 11.33 17.36
CA GLU A 75 -4.63 10.99 15.95
C GLU A 75 -5.77 10.08 15.43
N ILE A 76 -6.24 9.14 16.27
CA ILE A 76 -7.44 8.32 15.99
C ILE A 76 -8.67 9.22 15.84
N GLY A 77 -8.84 10.20 16.73
CA GLY A 77 -9.89 11.21 16.63
C GLY A 77 -9.82 12.02 15.32
N THR A 78 -8.63 12.46 14.91
CA THR A 78 -8.41 13.13 13.62
C THR A 78 -8.74 12.23 12.42
N VAL A 79 -8.34 10.95 12.46
CA VAL A 79 -8.64 10.00 11.39
C VAL A 79 -10.15 9.76 11.26
N LEU A 80 -10.86 9.57 12.38
CA LEU A 80 -12.32 9.41 12.36
C LEU A 80 -13.02 10.68 11.85
N MET A 81 -12.53 11.86 12.24
CA MET A 81 -13.04 13.15 11.74
C MET A 81 -12.89 13.25 10.22
N LEU A 82 -11.73 12.87 9.68
CA LEU A 82 -11.48 12.93 8.23
C LEU A 82 -12.28 11.87 7.47
N ILE A 83 -12.44 10.65 7.99
CA ILE A 83 -13.30 9.61 7.39
C ILE A 83 -14.77 10.08 7.38
N ALA A 84 -15.30 10.55 8.51
CA ALA A 84 -16.67 11.05 8.57
C ALA A 84 -16.89 12.25 7.64
N GLY A 85 -15.99 13.24 7.67
CA GLY A 85 -16.05 14.42 6.81
C GLY A 85 -15.90 14.13 5.31
N CYS A 86 -15.13 13.10 4.92
CA CYS A 86 -15.09 12.62 3.53
C CYS A 86 -16.43 12.04 3.04
N ASN A 87 -17.28 11.57 3.95
CA ASN A 87 -18.61 11.02 3.65
C ASN A 87 -19.76 11.97 4.01
N ASP A 88 -19.48 13.19 4.50
CA ASP A 88 -20.49 14.16 4.96
C ASP A 88 -21.17 14.90 3.79
N ILE A 89 -21.68 14.12 2.84
CA ILE A 89 -22.33 14.57 1.61
C ILE A 89 -23.85 14.45 1.80
N ASP A 90 -24.56 15.57 1.63
CA ASP A 90 -26.03 15.61 1.68
C ASP A 90 -26.68 14.60 0.71
N PRO A 91 -27.75 13.90 1.09
CA PRO A 91 -28.51 13.07 0.16
C PRO A 91 -29.15 13.88 -0.98
N ASP A 92 -29.01 13.41 -2.21
CA ASP A 92 -29.70 13.97 -3.39
C ASP A 92 -30.70 12.96 -4.00
N PRO A 93 -31.98 12.98 -3.56
CA PRO A 93 -33.03 12.15 -4.17
C PRO A 93 -33.26 12.42 -5.67
N GLY A 94 -32.78 13.55 -6.21
CA GLY A 94 -32.77 13.83 -7.64
C GLY A 94 -31.73 13.03 -8.43
N ALA A 95 -30.65 12.60 -7.77
CA ALA A 95 -29.63 11.70 -8.30
C ALA A 95 -29.98 10.20 -8.12
N GLY A 96 -31.07 9.90 -7.41
CA GLY A 96 -31.43 8.52 -7.02
C GLY A 96 -30.85 8.07 -5.68
N ASP A 97 -30.47 9.01 -4.82
CA ASP A 97 -29.96 8.74 -3.48
C ASP A 97 -31.10 8.41 -2.51
N ASP A 98 -31.26 7.13 -2.17
CA ASP A 98 -32.26 6.61 -1.23
C ASP A 98 -31.83 6.71 0.26
N ARG A 99 -30.71 7.38 0.58
CA ARG A 99 -30.27 7.59 1.98
C ARG A 99 -31.34 8.35 2.78
N PRO A 100 -31.59 7.98 4.06
CA PRO A 100 -32.60 8.65 4.87
C PRO A 100 -32.23 10.11 5.16
N PRO A 101 -33.18 11.00 5.51
CA PRO A 101 -32.87 12.41 5.77
C PRO A 101 -31.83 12.63 6.89
N ARG A 102 -30.93 13.59 6.68
CA ARG A 102 -29.92 14.04 7.65
C ARG A 102 -30.56 14.42 9.00
N PRO A 103 -30.09 13.85 10.14
CA PRO A 103 -30.55 14.24 11.48
C PRO A 103 -30.29 15.71 11.82
N ALA A 104 -31.10 16.28 12.73
CA ALA A 104 -30.91 17.63 13.25
C ALA A 104 -29.90 17.71 14.42
N ASP A 105 -29.50 16.57 14.99
CA ASP A 105 -28.43 16.51 15.98
C ASP A 105 -27.06 16.66 15.30
N PRO A 106 -26.13 17.50 15.80
CA PRO A 106 -24.85 17.75 15.12
C PRO A 106 -23.95 16.52 14.97
N LEU A 107 -23.95 15.59 15.93
CA LEU A 107 -23.13 14.39 15.90
C LEU A 107 -23.71 13.35 14.93
N ALA A 108 -25.01 13.07 15.05
CA ALA A 108 -25.71 12.15 14.17
C ALA A 108 -25.81 12.69 12.73
N SER A 109 -25.76 14.02 12.54
CA SER A 109 -25.60 14.68 11.25
C SER A 109 -24.20 14.45 10.66
N PHE A 110 -23.13 14.73 11.40
CA PHE A 110 -21.76 14.58 10.90
C PHE A 110 -21.38 13.12 10.61
N LEU A 111 -21.88 12.18 11.42
CA LEU A 111 -21.72 10.74 11.17
C LEU A 111 -22.67 10.21 10.07
N HIS A 112 -23.63 11.00 9.60
CA HIS A 112 -24.75 10.51 8.78
C HIS A 112 -24.29 9.72 7.56
N GLY A 113 -23.55 10.35 6.65
CA GLY A 113 -23.18 9.73 5.37
C GLY A 113 -22.20 8.57 5.52
N LEU A 114 -21.34 8.58 6.55
CA LEU A 114 -20.50 7.43 6.90
C LEU A 114 -21.33 6.21 7.34
N LEU A 115 -22.43 6.45 8.05
CA LEU A 115 -23.34 5.40 8.52
C LEU A 115 -24.34 4.94 7.45
N THR A 116 -24.72 5.81 6.51
CA THR A 116 -25.78 5.55 5.51
C THR A 116 -25.29 5.28 4.09
N SER A 117 -24.02 5.56 3.75
CA SER A 117 -23.46 5.13 2.46
C SER A 117 -23.26 3.62 2.40
N GLU A 118 -23.65 3.02 1.26
CA GLU A 118 -23.36 1.63 0.94
C GLU A 118 -21.85 1.46 0.71
N ASP A 119 -21.27 2.34 -0.10
CA ASP A 119 -19.84 2.46 -0.42
C ASP A 119 -19.24 3.72 0.25
N PRO A 120 -18.79 3.65 1.52
CA PRO A 120 -18.16 4.78 2.19
C PRO A 120 -16.66 4.89 1.84
N PHE A 121 -16.21 6.10 1.51
CA PHE A 121 -14.90 6.43 0.93
C PHE A 121 -13.96 7.11 1.95
N VAL A 122 -12.63 7.02 1.77
CA VAL A 122 -11.70 7.96 2.42
C VAL A 122 -10.51 8.34 1.55
N SER A 123 -10.29 9.65 1.39
CA SER A 123 -9.16 10.18 0.60
C SER A 123 -7.82 9.71 1.16
N GLY A 124 -7.02 9.08 0.32
CA GLY A 124 -5.83 8.34 0.76
C GLY A 124 -5.36 7.34 -0.28
N GLY A 125 -4.78 6.24 0.17
CA GLY A 125 -4.29 5.16 -0.67
C GLY A 125 -2.96 4.60 -0.15
N LEU A 126 -2.11 4.11 -1.04
CA LEU A 126 -0.84 3.48 -0.66
C LEU A 126 0.36 4.42 -0.84
N ARG A 127 1.07 4.71 0.26
CA ARG A 127 2.41 5.30 0.21
C ARG A 127 3.45 4.18 0.12
N VAL A 128 4.41 4.31 -0.79
CA VAL A 128 5.52 3.37 -0.94
C VAL A 128 6.84 4.12 -0.93
N VAL A 129 7.78 3.73 -0.07
CA VAL A 129 9.10 4.34 0.08
C VAL A 129 10.17 3.27 -0.16
N ASP A 130 11.06 3.46 -1.14
CA ASP A 130 12.26 2.64 -1.30
C ASP A 130 13.43 3.27 -0.53
N GLY A 131 13.71 2.76 0.67
CA GLY A 131 14.80 3.25 1.52
C GLY A 131 16.21 3.10 0.93
N ALA A 132 16.38 2.39 -0.19
CA ALA A 132 17.67 2.29 -0.89
C ALA A 132 17.89 3.37 -1.96
N THR A 133 16.83 4.00 -2.47
CA THR A 133 16.91 5.06 -3.50
C THR A 133 16.37 6.41 -3.02
N GLY A 134 15.57 6.43 -1.95
CA GLY A 134 14.85 7.61 -1.48
C GLY A 134 13.56 7.91 -2.28
N VAL A 135 13.26 7.14 -3.33
CA VAL A 135 12.04 7.33 -4.12
C VAL A 135 10.82 7.03 -3.27
N THR A 136 9.84 7.92 -3.34
CA THR A 136 8.54 7.79 -2.67
C THR A 136 7.42 7.91 -3.69
N LEU A 137 6.56 6.90 -3.76
CA LEU A 137 5.24 6.96 -4.37
C LEU A 137 4.23 7.40 -3.31
N LEU A 138 3.38 8.36 -3.68
CA LEU A 138 2.21 8.80 -2.92
C LEU A 138 0.97 8.49 -3.76
N PRO A 139 -0.21 8.29 -3.15
CA PRO A 139 -1.46 8.24 -3.91
C PRO A 139 -1.72 9.59 -4.57
N GLY A 140 -2.29 9.57 -5.77
CA GLY A 140 -2.86 10.76 -6.40
C GLY A 140 -4.19 11.15 -5.75
N CYS A 141 -4.75 12.29 -6.15
CA CYS A 141 -6.07 12.72 -5.68
C CYS A 141 -7.23 12.08 -6.49
N CYS A 142 -8.43 12.12 -5.92
CA CYS A 142 -9.61 11.36 -6.37
C CYS A 142 -9.45 9.82 -6.39
N HIS A 143 -8.46 9.29 -5.67
CA HIS A 143 -8.41 7.90 -5.20
C HIS A 143 -8.55 7.88 -3.68
N GLY A 144 -9.00 6.74 -3.15
CA GLY A 144 -9.22 6.53 -1.72
C GLY A 144 -8.60 5.23 -1.24
N LEU A 145 -8.61 5.06 0.08
CA LEU A 145 -7.92 3.96 0.73
C LEU A 145 -8.70 2.65 0.64
N GLU A 146 -10.01 2.69 0.46
CA GLU A 146 -10.89 1.52 0.30
C GLU A 146 -10.45 0.60 -0.87
N ASP A 147 -10.02 1.19 -1.99
CA ASP A 147 -9.59 0.48 -3.21
C ASP A 147 -8.24 -0.28 -3.08
N TRP A 148 -7.58 -0.25 -1.91
CA TRP A 148 -6.21 -0.77 -1.75
C TRP A 148 -6.03 -2.24 -2.17
N ARG A 149 -7.09 -3.06 -2.12
CA ARG A 149 -7.06 -4.46 -2.57
C ARG A 149 -7.01 -4.63 -4.08
N GLY A 150 -7.40 -3.63 -4.88
CA GLY A 150 -7.28 -3.66 -6.35
C GLY A 150 -5.84 -3.95 -6.81
N MET A 151 -4.85 -3.59 -6.00
CA MET A 151 -3.43 -3.89 -6.19
C MET A 151 -3.11 -5.40 -6.28
N TYR A 152 -3.91 -6.27 -5.65
CA TYR A 152 -3.73 -7.72 -5.80
C TYR A 152 -4.06 -8.20 -7.22
N ALA A 153 -4.99 -7.55 -7.94
CA ALA A 153 -5.33 -7.97 -9.30
C ALA A 153 -4.15 -7.84 -10.28
N VAL A 154 -3.26 -6.87 -10.06
CA VAL A 154 -2.02 -6.71 -10.84
C VAL A 154 -1.06 -7.90 -10.60
N LEU A 155 -1.07 -8.47 -9.39
CA LEU A 155 -0.32 -9.68 -9.04
C LEU A 155 -0.88 -10.96 -9.67
N ASP A 156 -2.02 -10.88 -10.34
CA ASP A 156 -2.63 -11.95 -11.13
C ASP A 156 -2.67 -11.61 -12.64
N GLY A 157 -2.23 -10.40 -13.02
CA GLY A 157 -2.03 -9.97 -14.41
C GLY A 157 -3.11 -9.04 -14.99
N ALA A 158 -3.98 -8.49 -14.15
CA ALA A 158 -4.88 -7.41 -14.56
C ALA A 158 -4.12 -6.10 -14.85
N VAL A 159 -4.82 -5.14 -15.47
CA VAL A 159 -4.37 -3.75 -15.63
C VAL A 159 -4.21 -3.11 -14.23
N SER A 160 -3.35 -2.10 -14.10
CA SER A 160 -3.26 -1.28 -12.89
C SER A 160 -4.66 -0.77 -12.49
N PRO A 161 -5.02 -0.80 -11.19
CA PRO A 161 -6.12 0.03 -10.72
C PRO A 161 -5.79 1.52 -10.96
N PHE A 162 -6.81 2.36 -10.95
CA PHE A 162 -6.62 3.81 -10.84
C PHE A 162 -6.12 4.12 -9.43
N LEU A 163 -5.04 4.90 -9.31
CA LEU A 163 -4.39 5.24 -8.04
C LEU A 163 -4.38 6.76 -7.78
N GLY A 164 -5.24 7.49 -8.49
CA GLY A 164 -5.41 8.94 -8.41
C GLY A 164 -4.73 9.68 -9.56
N HIS A 165 -4.85 11.01 -9.53
CA HIS A 165 -4.20 11.94 -10.46
C HIS A 165 -3.47 13.07 -9.72
N ASP A 166 -2.54 13.75 -10.37
CA ASP A 166 -1.70 14.83 -9.80
C ASP A 166 -1.03 14.45 -8.44
N PRO A 167 -0.15 13.43 -8.39
CA PRO A 167 0.45 12.68 -9.51
C PRO A 167 -0.42 11.51 -9.98
N ASP A 168 -0.06 10.94 -11.14
CA ASP A 168 -0.73 9.78 -11.76
C ASP A 168 0.11 8.48 -11.60
N PRO A 169 0.17 7.85 -10.40
CA PRO A 169 0.97 6.66 -10.17
C PRO A 169 0.39 5.42 -10.88
N VAL A 170 1.26 4.60 -11.46
CA VAL A 170 0.88 3.41 -12.26
C VAL A 170 1.69 2.17 -11.85
N VAL A 171 1.02 1.02 -11.81
CA VAL A 171 1.62 -0.29 -11.46
C VAL A 171 1.73 -1.17 -12.70
N GLU A 172 2.94 -1.36 -13.20
CA GLU A 172 3.22 -2.25 -14.33
C GLU A 172 3.77 -3.59 -13.84
N ARG A 173 3.28 -4.72 -14.36
CA ARG A 173 3.86 -6.04 -14.12
C ARG A 173 4.52 -6.59 -15.38
N SER A 174 5.75 -7.09 -15.24
CA SER A 174 6.47 -7.81 -16.28
C SER A 174 7.03 -9.12 -15.70
N GLY A 175 6.27 -10.21 -15.90
CA GLY A 175 6.57 -11.51 -15.30
C GLY A 175 6.60 -11.43 -13.77
N GLU A 176 7.73 -11.75 -13.16
CA GLU A 176 7.92 -11.70 -11.70
C GLU A 176 8.45 -10.37 -11.18
N SER A 177 8.62 -9.37 -12.05
CA SER A 177 8.95 -7.98 -11.67
C SER A 177 7.70 -7.11 -11.70
N VAL A 178 7.60 -6.18 -10.76
CA VAL A 178 6.63 -5.08 -10.74
C VAL A 178 7.38 -3.76 -10.70
N ARG A 179 6.85 -2.76 -11.42
CA ARG A 179 7.35 -1.39 -11.49
C ARG A 179 6.25 -0.48 -10.94
N LEU A 180 6.58 0.32 -9.94
CA LEU A 180 5.71 1.36 -9.41
C LEU A 180 6.21 2.70 -9.95
N VAL A 181 5.55 3.23 -10.97
CA VAL A 181 5.86 4.54 -11.55
C VAL A 181 5.19 5.60 -10.66
N VAL A 182 5.96 6.60 -10.21
CA VAL A 182 5.44 7.62 -9.27
C VAL A 182 4.41 8.55 -9.93
N ASP A 183 4.60 8.84 -11.21
CA ASP A 183 3.74 9.70 -12.03
C ASP A 183 3.94 9.31 -13.51
N PHE A 184 2.93 8.79 -14.19
CA PHE A 184 3.06 8.28 -15.56
C PHE A 184 3.09 9.39 -16.63
N GLU A 185 2.63 10.61 -16.34
CA GLU A 185 2.71 11.72 -17.30
C GLU A 185 4.15 12.25 -17.46
N GLN A 186 5.00 12.03 -16.46
CA GLN A 186 6.40 12.47 -16.46
C GLN A 186 7.32 11.47 -17.18
N SER A 187 7.95 11.91 -18.28
CA SER A 187 8.75 11.01 -19.14
C SER A 187 10.04 10.44 -18.51
N ASP A 188 10.54 11.06 -17.45
CA ASP A 188 11.69 10.62 -16.63
C ASP A 188 11.29 10.29 -15.17
N SER A 189 10.01 9.97 -14.96
CA SER A 189 9.42 9.66 -13.65
C SER A 189 10.20 8.62 -12.84
N PRO A 190 10.42 8.84 -11.52
CA PRO A 190 11.00 7.84 -10.65
C PRO A 190 10.20 6.54 -10.60
N VAL A 191 10.90 5.41 -10.52
CA VAL A 191 10.28 4.07 -10.49
C VAL A 191 10.83 3.25 -9.34
N ILE A 192 9.94 2.67 -8.52
CA ILE A 192 10.30 1.65 -7.53
C ILE A 192 10.08 0.27 -8.16
N GLU A 193 11.16 -0.41 -8.54
CA GLU A 193 11.10 -1.79 -9.06
C GLU A 193 11.28 -2.83 -7.94
N LEU A 194 10.37 -3.80 -7.86
CA LEU A 194 10.35 -4.85 -6.83
C LEU A 194 9.77 -6.19 -7.35
N PRO A 195 10.10 -7.34 -6.75
CA PRO A 195 9.48 -8.62 -7.12
C PRO A 195 7.97 -8.65 -6.87
N ALA A 196 7.20 -9.32 -7.71
CA ALA A 196 5.75 -9.54 -7.51
C ALA A 196 5.45 -10.26 -6.17
N ALA A 197 6.30 -11.22 -5.79
CA ALA A 197 6.25 -11.88 -4.50
C ALA A 197 6.59 -10.96 -3.30
N GLU A 198 7.17 -9.78 -3.53
CA GLU A 198 7.45 -8.76 -2.51
C GLU A 198 6.30 -7.78 -2.36
N LEU A 199 5.75 -7.29 -3.48
CA LEU A 199 4.51 -6.51 -3.47
C LEU A 199 3.39 -7.26 -2.74
N ARG A 200 3.25 -8.58 -2.95
CA ARG A 200 2.26 -9.39 -2.20
C ARG A 200 2.46 -9.29 -0.69
N ARG A 201 3.70 -9.48 -0.19
CA ARG A 201 4.01 -9.38 1.26
C ARG A 201 3.81 -7.98 1.85
N LEU A 202 3.97 -6.95 1.02
CA LEU A 202 3.74 -5.54 1.38
C LEU A 202 2.24 -5.24 1.50
N LEU A 203 1.41 -5.70 0.55
CA LEU A 203 -0.05 -5.62 0.64
C LEU A 203 -0.59 -6.44 1.83
N ASP A 204 -0.03 -7.63 2.09
CA ASP A 204 -0.35 -8.40 3.29
C ASP A 204 0.01 -7.61 4.58
N GLY A 205 1.00 -6.70 4.50
CA GLY A 205 1.36 -5.74 5.54
C GLY A 205 0.31 -4.66 5.73
N VAL A 206 -0.11 -4.00 4.64
CA VAL A 206 -1.20 -3.02 4.63
C VAL A 206 -2.45 -3.57 5.31
N GLY A 207 -2.87 -4.78 4.96
CA GLY A 207 -4.04 -5.42 5.58
C GLY A 207 -3.90 -5.66 7.09
N ARG A 208 -2.68 -5.91 7.59
CA ARG A 208 -2.41 -6.03 9.03
C ARG A 208 -2.41 -4.66 9.73
N ASP A 209 -1.81 -3.64 9.11
CA ASP A 209 -1.75 -2.29 9.68
C ASP A 209 -3.15 -1.65 9.76
N LEU A 210 -3.99 -1.83 8.72
CA LEU A 210 -5.40 -1.45 8.71
C LEU A 210 -6.21 -2.20 9.79
N SER A 211 -6.01 -3.51 9.93
CA SER A 211 -6.70 -4.31 10.96
C SER A 211 -6.29 -3.88 12.38
N ALA A 212 -5.02 -3.56 12.59
CA ALA A 212 -4.50 -3.08 13.87
C ALA A 212 -4.99 -1.66 14.20
N PHE A 213 -5.10 -0.79 13.18
CA PHE A 213 -5.75 0.51 13.33
C PHE A 213 -7.22 0.38 13.71
N LEU A 214 -7.99 -0.52 13.05
CA LEU A 214 -9.41 -0.71 13.36
C LEU A 214 -9.64 -1.15 14.81
N VAL A 215 -8.75 -1.97 15.39
CA VAL A 215 -8.83 -2.35 16.82
C VAL A 215 -8.69 -1.12 17.72
N LEU A 216 -7.69 -0.26 17.50
CA LEU A 216 -7.53 0.97 18.27
C LEU A 216 -8.71 1.94 18.08
N ALA A 217 -9.19 2.07 16.83
CA ALA A 217 -10.35 2.89 16.51
C ALA A 217 -11.63 2.37 17.19
N ALA A 218 -11.82 1.05 17.29
CA ALA A 218 -12.97 0.45 17.97
C ALA A 218 -12.95 0.68 19.49
N GLU A 219 -11.78 0.61 20.14
CA GLU A 219 -11.64 0.95 21.56
C GLU A 219 -11.92 2.44 21.80
N TRP A 220 -11.39 3.32 20.94
CA TRP A 220 -11.62 4.77 20.98
C TRP A 220 -13.10 5.12 20.78
N VAL A 221 -13.74 4.53 19.77
CA VAL A 221 -15.15 4.78 19.41
C VAL A 221 -16.09 4.37 20.54
N ARG A 222 -15.82 3.25 21.23
CA ARG A 222 -16.60 2.81 22.41
C ARG A 222 -16.48 3.77 23.60
N LEU A 223 -15.35 4.48 23.72
CA LEU A 223 -15.11 5.46 24.79
C LEU A 223 -15.73 6.84 24.47
N HIS A 224 -15.63 7.29 23.22
CA HIS A 224 -15.99 8.66 22.82
C HIS A 224 -17.38 8.79 22.18
N LEU A 225 -17.90 7.72 21.56
CA LEU A 225 -19.17 7.69 20.81
C LEU A 225 -20.05 6.49 21.21
N PRO A 226 -20.32 6.27 22.51
CA PRO A 226 -20.92 5.02 23.01
C PRO A 226 -22.27 4.67 22.35
N ASP A 227 -23.14 5.66 22.15
CA ASP A 227 -24.47 5.47 21.55
C ASP A 227 -24.44 5.18 20.03
N HIS A 228 -23.28 5.38 19.38
CA HIS A 228 -23.05 5.13 17.96
C HIS A 228 -21.97 4.06 17.70
N ALA A 229 -21.53 3.34 18.75
CA ALA A 229 -20.27 2.61 18.70
C ALA A 229 -20.22 1.48 17.65
N GLU A 230 -21.15 0.52 17.68
CA GLU A 230 -21.13 -0.59 16.71
C GLU A 230 -21.35 -0.10 15.25
N PRO A 231 -22.33 0.76 14.93
CA PRO A 231 -22.49 1.28 13.57
C PRO A 231 -21.26 2.01 13.02
N VAL A 232 -20.55 2.79 13.85
CA VAL A 232 -19.31 3.46 13.43
C VAL A 232 -18.17 2.46 13.23
N ILE A 233 -18.05 1.43 14.08
CA ILE A 233 -17.05 0.36 13.91
C ILE A 233 -17.31 -0.45 12.63
N GLU A 234 -18.57 -0.77 12.35
CA GLU A 234 -18.97 -1.45 11.11
C GLU A 234 -18.73 -0.58 9.87
N ALA A 235 -18.98 0.73 9.94
CA ALA A 235 -18.67 1.66 8.85
C ALA A 235 -17.16 1.81 8.61
N LEU A 236 -16.36 1.96 9.66
CA LEU A 236 -14.89 1.95 9.56
C LEU A 236 -14.36 0.65 8.95
N ALA A 237 -14.95 -0.50 9.31
CA ALA A 237 -14.59 -1.77 8.72
C ALA A 237 -14.91 -1.84 7.21
N ARG A 238 -16.00 -1.21 6.74
CA ARG A 238 -16.30 -1.07 5.30
C ARG A 238 -15.30 -0.15 4.60
N VAL A 239 -15.07 1.07 5.12
CA VAL A 239 -14.13 2.06 4.54
C VAL A 239 -12.72 1.50 4.37
N LEU A 240 -12.25 0.69 5.31
CA LEU A 240 -10.90 0.10 5.29
C LEU A 240 -10.88 -1.28 4.59
N ASP A 241 -12.05 -1.77 4.16
CA ASP A 241 -12.35 -3.12 3.65
C ASP A 241 -11.76 -4.25 4.52
N VAL A 242 -11.54 -4.03 5.82
CA VAL A 242 -11.02 -5.07 6.74
C VAL A 242 -12.17 -5.72 7.51
N PRO A 243 -12.07 -7.02 7.86
CA PRO A 243 -13.08 -7.67 8.69
C PRO A 243 -13.32 -6.92 10.02
N ALA A 244 -14.57 -6.53 10.28
CA ALA A 244 -14.98 -5.81 11.50
C ALA A 244 -14.64 -6.53 12.81
N ASN A 245 -14.47 -7.85 12.72
CA ASN A 245 -13.88 -8.71 13.74
C ASN A 245 -12.68 -9.43 13.10
N GLY A 246 -11.61 -9.69 13.85
CA GLY A 246 -10.37 -10.33 13.35
C GLY A 246 -10.47 -11.77 12.80
N GLY A 247 -11.66 -12.24 12.45
CA GLY A 247 -11.87 -13.45 11.67
C GLY A 247 -11.54 -13.22 10.20
N THR A 248 -10.55 -13.97 9.69
CA THR A 248 -10.25 -14.04 8.26
C THR A 248 -11.49 -14.44 7.46
N ARG A 249 -12.00 -13.53 6.61
CA ARG A 249 -12.99 -13.89 5.59
C ARG A 249 -12.29 -14.83 4.60
N GLN A 250 -12.68 -16.10 4.55
CA GLN A 250 -12.13 -17.02 3.54
C GLN A 250 -12.62 -16.58 2.16
N ALA A 251 -11.69 -16.49 1.21
CA ALA A 251 -12.05 -16.35 -0.20
C ALA A 251 -12.77 -17.61 -0.70
N SER A 252 -13.68 -17.42 -1.64
CA SER A 252 -14.34 -18.47 -2.45
C SER A 252 -13.98 -18.27 -3.91
#